data_AF-A0A964VFF9-F1
#
_entry.id   AF-A0A964VFF9-F1
#
_cell.length_a   1.000
_cell.length_b   1.000
_cell.length_c   1.000
_cell.angle_alpha   90.00
_cell.angle_beta   90.00
_cell.angle_gamma   90.00
#
_symmetry.space_group_name_H-M   'P 1'
#
loop_
_entity.id
_entity.type
_entity.pdbx_description
1 polymer ?
#
loop_
_entity_poly.entity_id
_entity_poly.type
_entity_poly.pdbx_seq_one_letter_code
_entity_poly.pdbx_strand_id
1 'polypeptide(L)'
;MSENDEPIDPGEAPDTTLGGYFAVHNRPPAFEGVDGQPYSVSVEAEKNPNLRAPWVAYLVFPRWAEAGLGIVGHVEPPVLWEAKSREEVEALAGRTPLFEVKGLLDEAIRRRADEIG
;
A
#
# COMPACT_ATOMS: atom_id res chain seq x y z
N MET A 1 -15.53 20.45 -33.04
CA MET A 1 -16.85 20.41 -32.36
C MET A 1 -17.26 18.95 -32.33
N SER A 2 -17.11 18.22 -31.25
CA SER A 2 -16.71 18.59 -29.90
C SER A 2 -16.01 17.38 -29.28
N GLU A 3 -14.86 17.62 -28.66
CA GLU A 3 -14.37 16.77 -27.58
C GLU A 3 -15.49 16.70 -26.54
N ASN A 4 -15.99 15.50 -26.25
CA ASN A 4 -16.90 15.31 -25.13
C ASN A 4 -16.07 15.45 -23.86
N ASP A 5 -16.04 16.67 -23.33
CA ASP A 5 -15.64 16.99 -21.96
C ASP A 5 -16.80 16.51 -21.06
N GLU A 6 -16.83 15.19 -20.80
CA GLU A 6 -17.70 14.66 -19.75
C GLU A 6 -17.16 15.14 -18.39
N PRO A 7 -17.98 15.76 -17.54
CA PRO A 7 -17.53 16.20 -16.24
C PRO A 7 -17.20 14.96 -15.40
N ILE A 8 -15.92 14.79 -15.04
CA ILE A 8 -15.47 13.77 -14.09
C ILE A 8 -16.30 13.93 -12.82
N ASP A 9 -17.07 12.91 -12.46
CA ASP A 9 -17.74 12.87 -11.16
C ASP A 9 -16.63 12.83 -10.10
N PRO A 10 -16.56 13.76 -9.13
CA PRO A 10 -15.57 13.72 -8.06
C PRO A 10 -15.62 12.42 -7.21
N GLY A 11 -16.62 11.54 -7.42
CA GLY A 11 -16.68 10.18 -6.90
C GLY A 11 -16.02 9.08 -7.76
N GLU A 12 -15.40 9.39 -8.90
CA GLU A 12 -14.99 8.44 -9.94
C GLU A 12 -13.56 7.89 -9.84
N ALA A 13 -12.81 8.23 -8.79
CA ALA A 13 -11.48 7.64 -8.56
C ALA A 13 -11.35 6.84 -7.25
N PRO A 14 -12.34 6.01 -6.83
CA PRO A 14 -12.19 5.23 -5.61
C PRO A 14 -10.98 4.29 -5.70
N ASP A 15 -10.69 3.72 -6.86
CA ASP A 15 -9.60 2.77 -7.08
C ASP A 15 -8.18 3.37 -7.09
N THR A 16 -8.04 4.70 -6.98
CA THR A 16 -6.72 5.36 -6.98
C THR A 16 -6.04 5.41 -5.61
N THR A 17 -6.77 5.05 -4.56
CA THR A 17 -6.27 4.91 -3.19
C THR A 17 -6.23 3.45 -2.78
N LEU A 18 -5.41 3.10 -1.80
CA LEU A 18 -5.30 1.73 -1.31
C LEU A 18 -6.64 1.18 -0.83
N GLY A 19 -7.34 1.96 -0.01
CA GLY A 19 -8.63 1.58 0.56
C GLY A 19 -9.74 1.50 -0.49
N GLY A 20 -9.79 2.45 -1.42
CA GLY A 20 -10.81 2.39 -2.45
C GLY A 20 -10.51 1.36 -3.56
N TYR A 21 -9.25 0.99 -3.80
CA TYR A 21 -8.93 -0.20 -4.61
C TYR A 21 -9.48 -1.46 -3.94
N PHE A 22 -9.24 -1.66 -2.63
CA PHE A 22 -9.80 -2.79 -1.89
C PHE A 22 -11.33 -2.80 -1.83
N ALA A 23 -11.98 -1.63 -1.92
CA ALA A 23 -13.44 -1.56 -1.99
C ALA A 23 -14.01 -2.07 -3.31
N VAL A 24 -13.23 -2.01 -4.41
CA VAL A 24 -13.65 -2.40 -5.76
C VAL A 24 -13.15 -3.80 -6.14
N HIS A 25 -12.00 -4.22 -5.60
CA HIS A 25 -11.29 -5.43 -6.03
C HIS A 25 -11.17 -6.50 -4.94
N ASN A 26 -11.35 -7.77 -5.33
CA ASN A 26 -11.19 -8.94 -4.45
C ASN A 26 -9.73 -9.41 -4.26
N ARG A 27 -8.75 -8.58 -4.63
CA ARG A 27 -7.31 -8.89 -4.53
C ARG A 27 -6.54 -7.62 -4.17
N PRO A 28 -5.34 -7.71 -3.60
CA PRO A 28 -4.48 -6.55 -3.40
C PRO A 28 -3.99 -5.96 -4.74
N PRO A 29 -3.63 -4.67 -4.77
CA PRO A 29 -2.87 -4.09 -5.86
C PRO A 29 -1.55 -4.85 -6.07
N ALA A 30 -1.13 -4.96 -7.33
CA ALA A 30 0.17 -5.52 -7.70
C ALA A 30 1.06 -4.41 -8.26
N PHE A 31 2.34 -4.47 -7.92
CA PHE A 31 3.36 -3.50 -8.33
C PHE A 31 4.59 -4.24 -8.84
N GLU A 32 5.22 -3.69 -9.88
CA GLU A 32 6.60 -4.04 -10.22
C GLU A 32 7.54 -3.15 -9.40
N GLY A 33 8.41 -3.77 -8.62
CA GLY A 33 9.43 -3.07 -7.85
C GLY A 33 10.57 -2.57 -8.75
N VAL A 34 11.35 -1.61 -8.26
CA VAL A 34 12.58 -1.14 -8.94
C VAL A 34 13.65 -2.22 -9.15
N ASP A 35 13.53 -3.36 -8.49
CA ASP A 35 14.34 -4.57 -8.69
C ASP A 35 13.77 -5.52 -9.78
N GLY A 36 12.69 -5.13 -10.44
CA GLY A 36 12.01 -5.90 -11.48
C GLY A 36 11.16 -7.07 -10.97
N GLN A 37 11.00 -7.22 -9.66
CA GLN A 37 10.24 -8.32 -9.07
C GLN A 37 8.76 -7.92 -8.82
N PRO A 38 7.83 -8.89 -8.86
CA PRO A 38 6.42 -8.64 -8.58
C PRO A 38 6.14 -8.56 -7.08
N TYR A 39 5.41 -7.52 -6.66
CA TYR A 39 4.99 -7.31 -5.28
C TYR A 39 3.48 -7.10 -5.18
N SER A 40 2.89 -7.53 -4.07
CA SER A 40 1.58 -7.08 -3.63
C SER A 40 1.72 -6.21 -2.39
N VAL A 41 0.63 -5.60 -1.91
CA VAL A 41 0.60 -4.84 -0.66
C VAL A 41 -0.43 -5.42 0.31
N SER A 42 -0.10 -5.46 1.60
CA SER A 42 -1.02 -5.70 2.71
C SER A 42 -0.97 -4.53 3.68
N VAL A 43 -2.11 -4.20 4.29
CA VAL A 43 -2.21 -3.25 5.41
C VAL A 43 -2.33 -4.08 6.68
N GLU A 44 -1.35 -3.97 7.55
CA GLU A 44 -1.36 -4.62 8.86
C GLU A 44 -1.68 -3.57 9.93
N ALA A 45 -2.52 -3.93 10.90
CA ALA A 45 -2.89 -3.07 12.02
C ALA A 45 -2.70 -3.81 13.34
N GLU A 46 -1.96 -3.21 14.26
CA GLU A 46 -1.62 -3.81 15.55
C GLU A 46 -1.67 -2.82 16.71
N LYS A 47 -1.64 -3.34 17.93
CA LYS A 47 -1.67 -2.53 19.14
C LYS A 47 -0.28 -1.99 19.48
N ASN A 48 -0.22 -0.70 19.78
CA ASN A 48 0.97 0.02 20.23
C ASN A 48 0.88 0.33 21.73
N PRO A 49 1.97 0.21 22.51
CA PRO A 49 2.03 0.66 23.91
C PRO A 49 1.69 2.14 24.15
N ASN A 50 1.74 3.00 23.13
CA ASN A 50 1.36 4.40 23.24
C ASN A 50 -0.14 4.58 23.51
N LEU A 51 -0.53 4.85 24.75
CA LEU A 51 -1.95 5.02 25.12
C LEU A 51 -2.65 6.21 24.43
N ARG A 52 -1.92 7.16 23.84
CA ARG A 52 -2.51 8.26 23.05
C ARG A 52 -2.84 7.86 21.63
N ALA A 53 -2.14 6.86 21.09
CA ALA A 53 -2.35 6.26 19.78
C ALA A 53 -2.14 4.73 19.88
N PRO A 54 -3.08 4.02 20.54
CA PRO A 54 -2.93 2.61 20.88
C PRO A 54 -2.99 1.66 19.68
N TRP A 55 -3.28 2.17 18.48
CA TRP A 55 -3.26 1.41 17.24
C TRP A 55 -2.29 2.02 16.26
N VAL A 56 -1.53 1.17 15.59
CA VAL A 56 -0.69 1.52 14.46
C VAL A 56 -1.03 0.66 13.26
N ALA A 57 -0.85 1.20 12.05
CA ALA A 57 -0.85 0.39 10.84
C ALA A 57 0.38 0.65 9.99
N TYR A 58 0.83 -0.38 9.28
CA TYR A 58 1.96 -0.33 8.36
C TYR A 58 1.63 -1.10 7.08
N LEU A 59 2.48 -0.89 6.07
CA LEU A 59 2.43 -1.66 4.83
C LEU A 59 3.45 -2.79 4.87
N VAL A 60 3.04 -3.95 4.39
CA VAL A 60 3.94 -5.06 4.07
C VAL A 60 3.85 -5.30 2.57
N PHE A 61 5.00 -5.46 1.92
CA PHE A 61 5.05 -5.80 0.49
C PHE A 61 5.58 -7.21 0.27
N PRO A 62 4.70 -8.23 0.20
CA PRO A 62 5.11 -9.57 -0.20
C PRO A 62 5.68 -9.57 -1.62
N ARG A 63 6.89 -10.13 -1.76
CA ARG A 63 7.55 -10.40 -3.05
C ARG A 63 7.15 -11.76 -3.55
N TRP A 64 6.68 -11.84 -4.79
CA TRP A 64 6.27 -13.08 -5.43
C TRP A 64 7.40 -13.66 -6.28
N ALA A 65 7.43 -14.99 -6.41
CA ALA A 65 8.23 -15.62 -7.46
C ALA A 65 7.72 -15.17 -8.83
N GLU A 66 8.59 -15.01 -9.83
CA GLU A 66 8.21 -14.61 -11.20
C GLU A 66 7.09 -15.47 -11.80
N ALA A 67 7.09 -16.78 -11.51
CA ALA A 67 6.05 -17.71 -11.96
C ALA A 67 4.73 -17.64 -11.16
N GLY A 68 4.61 -16.74 -10.19
CA GLY A 68 3.43 -16.60 -9.32
C GLY A 68 3.20 -17.76 -8.35
N LEU A 69 4.20 -18.64 -8.19
CA LEU A 69 4.07 -19.90 -7.42
C LEU A 69 4.03 -19.71 -5.90
N GLY A 70 4.28 -18.50 -5.40
CA GLY A 70 4.21 -18.17 -3.98
C GLY A 70 5.02 -16.93 -3.61
N ILE A 71 4.95 -16.56 -2.33
CA ILE A 71 5.73 -15.48 -1.74
C ILE A 71 7.15 -15.98 -1.43
N VAL A 72 8.16 -15.27 -1.94
CA VAL A 72 9.60 -15.59 -1.80
C VAL A 72 10.34 -14.60 -0.90
N GLY A 73 9.63 -13.65 -0.31
CA GLY A 73 10.17 -12.66 0.62
C GLY A 73 9.17 -11.52 0.84
N HIS A 74 9.58 -10.49 1.57
CA HIS A 74 8.85 -9.23 1.67
C HIS A 74 9.82 -8.09 1.95
N VAL A 75 9.34 -6.87 1.74
CA VAL A 75 9.97 -5.65 2.25
C VAL A 75 8.95 -4.85 3.04
N GLU A 76 9.42 -4.17 4.08
CA GLU A 76 8.59 -3.37 4.99
C GLU A 76 9.16 -1.95 5.03
N PRO A 77 8.46 -0.93 4.49
CA PRO A 77 8.85 0.45 4.70
C PRO A 77 8.59 0.85 6.18
N PRO A 78 9.30 1.84 6.72
CA PRO A 78 9.06 2.34 8.08
C PRO A 78 7.81 3.24 8.18
N VAL A 79 6.80 2.99 7.35
CA VAL A 79 5.58 3.79 7.29
C VAL A 79 4.61 3.27 8.32
N LEU A 80 4.23 4.14 9.25
CA LEU A 80 3.25 3.84 10.28
C LEU A 80 2.22 4.97 10.38
N TRP A 81 0.94 4.63 10.31
CA TRP A 81 -0.16 5.48 10.74
C TRP A 81 -0.48 5.16 12.20
N GLU A 82 -0.87 6.15 13.00
CA GLU A 82 -1.28 5.92 14.38
C GLU A 82 -2.67 6.51 14.67
N ALA A 83 -3.47 5.80 15.45
CA ALA A 83 -4.85 6.20 15.74
C ALA A 83 -5.37 5.64 17.08
N LYS A 84 -6.60 6.03 17.45
CA LYS A 84 -7.24 5.56 18.68
C LYS A 84 -7.96 4.23 18.52
N SER A 85 -8.30 3.84 17.29
CA SER A 85 -8.94 2.58 16.97
C SER A 85 -8.29 1.91 15.76
N ARG A 86 -8.57 0.61 15.59
CA ARG A 86 -8.12 -0.16 14.44
C ARG A 86 -8.71 0.38 13.13
N GLU A 87 -10.00 0.67 13.15
CA GLU A 87 -10.74 1.16 11.98
C GLU A 87 -10.21 2.53 11.53
N GLU A 88 -9.86 3.40 12.48
CA GLU A 88 -9.30 4.71 12.18
C GLU A 88 -7.92 4.59 11.53
N VAL A 89 -7.07 3.68 12.02
CA VAL A 89 -5.73 3.49 11.45
C VAL A 89 -5.77 2.84 10.07
N GLU A 90 -6.68 1.88 9.86
CA GLU A 90 -6.93 1.25 8.55
C GLU A 90 -7.51 2.27 7.55
N ALA A 91 -8.40 3.17 8.00
CA ALA A 91 -8.92 4.24 7.16
C ALA A 91 -7.82 5.26 6.77
N LEU A 92 -6.89 5.57 7.68
CA LEU A 92 -5.74 6.43 7.38
C LEU A 92 -4.83 5.77 6.34
N ALA A 93 -4.47 4.49 6.53
CA ALA A 93 -3.69 3.72 5.57
C ALA A 93 -4.40 3.64 4.20
N GLY A 94 -5.72 3.41 4.21
CA GLY A 94 -6.54 3.30 3.02
C GLY A 94 -6.63 4.58 2.19
N ARG A 95 -6.38 5.77 2.77
CA ARG A 95 -6.36 7.04 2.02
C ARG A 95 -5.10 7.25 1.20
N THR A 96 -4.09 6.39 1.37
CA THR A 96 -2.82 6.49 0.65
C THR A 96 -3.03 6.24 -0.84
N PRO A 97 -2.66 7.18 -1.73
CA PRO A 97 -2.71 6.97 -3.17
C PRO A 97 -1.82 5.81 -3.62
N LEU A 98 -2.26 5.04 -4.63
CA LEU A 98 -1.50 3.89 -5.12
C LEU A 98 -0.13 4.27 -5.70
N PHE A 99 0.02 5.47 -6.28
CA PHE A 99 1.32 5.96 -6.75
C PHE A 99 2.30 6.19 -5.57
N GLU A 100 1.78 6.63 -4.42
CA GLU A 100 2.57 6.83 -3.21
C GLU A 100 2.95 5.47 -2.60
N VAL A 101 2.01 4.51 -2.57
CA VAL A 101 2.28 3.11 -2.19
C VAL A 101 3.42 2.52 -3.03
N LYS A 102 3.44 2.75 -4.35
CA LYS A 102 4.55 2.34 -5.21
C LYS A 102 5.87 3.03 -4.83
N GLY A 103 5.84 4.34 -4.56
CA GLY A 103 7.01 5.08 -4.12
C GLY A 103 7.62 4.52 -2.84
N LEU A 104 6.77 4.13 -1.88
CA LEU A 104 7.17 3.50 -0.62
C LEU A 104 7.80 2.12 -0.83
N LEU A 105 7.24 1.30 -1.73
CA LEU A 105 7.84 0.03 -2.13
C LEU A 105 9.25 0.24 -2.70
N ASP A 106 9.38 1.15 -3.66
CA ASP A 106 10.65 1.41 -4.34
C ASP A 106 11.72 1.91 -3.36
N GLU A 107 11.33 2.74 -2.39
CA GLU A 107 12.22 3.18 -1.32
C GLU A 107 12.63 2.03 -0.39
N ALA A 108 11.69 1.17 0.01
CA ALA A 108 11.98 0.02 0.86
C ALA A 108 12.96 -0.96 0.20
N ILE A 109 12.80 -1.20 -1.11
CA ILE A 109 13.72 -2.05 -1.90
C ILE A 109 15.13 -1.46 -1.88
N ARG A 110 15.29 -0.15 -2.13
CA ARG A 110 16.61 0.50 -2.13
C ARG A 110 17.29 0.42 -0.77
N ARG A 111 16.56 0.76 0.31
CA ARG A 111 17.08 0.65 1.68
C ARG A 111 17.54 -0.76 2.01
N ARG A 112 16.75 -1.77 1.62
CA ARG A 112 17.10 -3.17 1.85
C ARG A 112 18.35 -3.60 1.08
N ALA A 113 18.54 -3.09 -0.13
CA ALA A 113 19.75 -3.34 -0.91
C ALA A 113 20.99 -2.73 -0.21
N ASP A 114 20.87 -1.51 0.32
CA ASP A 114 21.95 -0.84 1.05
C ASP A 114 22.34 -1.54 2.37
N GLU A 115 21.41 -2.26 3.01
CA GLU A 115 21.67 -3.05 4.22
C GLU A 115 22.43 -4.37 3.96
N ILE A 116 22.36 -4.89 2.73
CA ILE A 116 22.93 -6.19 2.33
C ILE A 116 24.25 -6.03 1.58
N GLY A 117 24.51 -4.84 1.01
CA GLY A 117 25.75 -4.50 0.30
C GLY A 117 26.89 -4.10 1.23
#